data_AF-A0A9Q0NGV2-F1
#
_entry.id   AF-A0A9Q0NGV2-F1
#
_cell.length_a   1.000
_cell.length_b   1.000
_cell.length_c   1.000
_cell.angle_alpha   90.00
_cell.angle_beta   90.00
_cell.angle_gamma   90.00
#
_symmetry.space_group_name_H-M   'P 1'
#
loop_
_entity.id
_entity.type
_entity.pdbx_description
1 polymer ?
#
loop_
_entity_poly.entity_id
_entity_poly.type
_entity_poly.pdbx_seq_one_letter_code
_entity_poly.pdbx_strand_id
1 'polypeptide(L)'
;MNKIFNNLIRQSVRCNGVSYSILSRSCTYKSDLSLDVLYPKSKQSIFTPSPPPKTDNKFNGYIPMNQLKITYCRSSGPGGQNVNCVDTKVDIRFHVESADWLSDETKKLLLDQ
;
A
#
# COMPACT_ATOMS: atom_id res chain seq x y z
N MET A 1 24.79 9.23 23.02
CA MET A 1 24.88 8.02 23.87
C MET A 1 23.75 7.09 23.47
N ASN A 2 24.05 5.96 22.82
CA ASN A 2 23.01 5.05 22.33
C ASN A 2 22.25 4.41 23.50
N LYS A 3 20.92 4.51 23.50
CA LYS A 3 20.06 3.93 24.56
C LYS A 3 19.52 2.59 24.09
N ILE A 4 19.91 1.51 24.76
CA ILE A 4 19.30 0.19 24.58
C ILE A 4 17.99 0.21 25.37
N PHE A 5 16.85 0.25 24.67
CA PHE A 5 15.53 0.12 25.30
C PHE A 5 15.19 -1.36 25.46
N ASN A 6 15.02 -1.80 26.71
CA ASN A 6 14.56 -3.16 27.03
C ASN A 6 13.05 -3.14 27.28
N ASN A 7 12.25 -3.38 26.25
CA ASN A 7 10.82 -3.65 26.45
C ASN A 7 10.64 -5.14 26.80
N LEU A 8 10.17 -5.41 28.02
CA LEU A 8 9.79 -6.75 28.47
C LEU A 8 8.37 -7.02 27.98
N ILE A 9 8.24 -7.71 26.84
CA ILE A 9 6.93 -8.17 26.37
C ILE A 9 6.66 -9.52 27.02
N ARG A 10 5.64 -9.60 27.89
CA ARG A 10 5.14 -10.88 28.41
C ARG A 10 4.35 -11.58 27.29
N GLN A 11 4.95 -12.55 26.62
CA GLN A 11 4.20 -13.51 25.80
C GLN A 11 3.95 -14.79 26.61
N SER A 12 2.69 -15.14 26.83
CA SER A 12 2.31 -16.41 27.42
C SER A 12 2.27 -17.48 26.32
N VAL A 13 3.17 -18.47 26.39
CA VAL A 13 3.10 -19.64 25.53
C VAL A 13 2.45 -20.77 26.33
N ARG A 14 1.35 -21.33 25.81
CA ARG A 14 0.69 -22.52 26.37
C ARG A 14 1.16 -23.75 25.61
N CYS A 15 1.84 -24.67 26.28
CA CYS A 15 2.07 -26.02 25.79
C CYS A 15 1.81 -27.01 26.93
N ASN A 16 1.03 -28.06 26.64
CA ASN A 16 0.68 -29.13 27.58
C ASN A 16 0.14 -28.66 28.95
N GLY A 17 -0.80 -27.71 28.97
CA GLY A 17 -1.47 -27.28 30.21
C GLY A 17 -0.61 -26.49 31.20
N VAL A 18 0.67 -26.27 30.90
CA VAL A 18 1.59 -25.49 31.73
C VAL A 18 1.87 -24.14 31.05
N SER A 19 1.68 -23.05 31.80
CA SER A 19 1.91 -21.69 31.31
C SER A 19 3.35 -21.28 31.57
N TYR A 20 4.14 -21.10 30.51
CA TYR A 20 5.50 -20.58 30.61
C TYR A 20 5.51 -19.10 30.21
N SER A 21 6.01 -18.23 31.09
CA SER A 21 6.32 -16.84 30.74
C SER A 21 7.74 -16.75 30.22
N ILE A 22 7.94 -16.85 28.91
CA ILE A 22 9.24 -16.58 28.30
C ILE A 22 9.40 -15.06 28.26
N LEU A 23 10.34 -14.54 29.06
CA LEU A 23 10.80 -13.15 28.97
C LEU A 23 11.66 -13.01 27.69
N SER A 24 11.03 -12.95 26.53
CA SER A 24 11.73 -12.61 25.30
C SER A 24 12.07 -11.11 25.35
N ARG A 25 13.37 -10.82 25.47
CA ARG A 25 13.87 -9.45 25.32
C ARG A 25 13.84 -9.12 23.84
N SER A 26 12.89 -8.30 23.38
CA SER A 26 13.06 -7.62 22.09
C SER A 26 14.03 -6.47 22.32
N CYS A 27 15.33 -6.72 22.19
CA CYS A 27 16.33 -5.65 22.21
C CYS A 27 16.30 -4.95 20.85
N THR A 28 15.65 -3.78 20.79
CA THR A 28 15.70 -2.92 19.61
C THR A 28 16.64 -1.75 19.88
N TYR A 29 17.56 -1.52 18.94
CA TYR A 29 18.51 -0.42 19.03
C TYR A 29 17.84 0.91 18.61
N LYS A 30 18.05 1.97 19.39
CA LYS A 30 17.62 3.34 19.08
C LYS A 30 18.79 4.31 19.34
N SER A 31 19.16 5.08 18.33
CA SER A 31 20.16 6.14 18.43
C SER A 31 19.54 7.49 18.78
N ASP A 32 20.38 8.47 19.10
CA ASP A 32 19.96 9.86 19.33
C ASP A 32 19.39 10.52 18.05
N LEU A 33 19.65 9.95 16.87
CA LEU A 33 19.09 10.36 15.57
C LEU A 33 17.99 9.41 15.07
N SER A 34 17.38 8.64 15.98
CA SER A 34 16.26 7.77 15.60
C SER A 34 15.06 8.60 15.13
N LEU A 35 14.22 8.01 14.28
CA LEU A 35 13.01 8.67 13.76
C LEU A 35 12.08 9.14 14.88
N ASP A 36 12.13 8.50 16.07
CA ASP A 36 11.34 8.88 17.24
C ASP A 36 11.75 10.25 17.78
N VAL A 37 13.05 10.53 17.70
CA VAL A 37 13.66 11.78 18.18
C VAL A 37 13.53 12.87 17.13
N LEU A 38 13.84 12.55 15.87
CA LEU A 38 13.77 13.53 14.77
C LEU A 38 12.34 13.92 14.43
N TYR A 39 11.39 12.99 14.53
CA TYR A 39 10.00 13.20 14.14
C TYR A 39 9.03 12.69 15.22
N PRO A 40 8.98 13.32 16.41
CA PRO A 40 8.23 12.82 17.56
C PRO A 40 6.71 12.80 17.37
N LYS A 41 6.18 13.59 16.42
CA LYS A 41 4.74 13.63 16.09
C LYS A 41 4.36 12.64 14.98
N SER A 42 5.33 11.97 14.35
CA SER A 42 5.08 11.04 13.26
C SER A 42 4.67 9.66 13.78
N LYS A 43 3.73 9.02 13.11
CA LYS A 43 3.39 7.61 13.37
C LYS A 43 4.39 6.75 12.59
N GLN A 44 5.20 5.97 13.29
CA GLN A 44 6.20 5.07 12.67
C GLN A 44 5.67 3.69 12.29
N SER A 45 4.42 3.40 12.63
CA SER A 45 3.75 2.18 12.18
C SER A 45 3.44 2.30 10.69
N ILE A 46 3.79 1.28 9.92
CA ILE A 46 3.31 1.13 8.54
C ILE A 46 1.79 1.04 8.59
N PHE A 47 1.10 2.03 8.02
CA PHE A 47 -0.35 2.11 8.01
C PHE A 47 -0.83 2.38 6.59
N THR A 48 -1.71 1.52 6.08
CA THR A 48 -2.40 1.73 4.81
C THR A 48 -3.68 2.51 5.10
N PRO A 49 -3.82 3.77 4.63
CA PRO A 49 -5.04 4.53 4.84
C PRO A 49 -6.23 3.84 4.17
N SER A 50 -7.38 3.88 4.83
CA SER A 50 -8.63 3.45 4.20
C SER A 50 -8.93 4.31 2.97
N PRO A 51 -9.55 3.75 1.92
CA PRO A 51 -10.00 4.53 0.77
C PRO A 51 -10.81 5.75 1.21
N PRO A 52 -10.66 6.91 0.53
CA PRO A 52 -11.45 8.08 0.86
C PRO A 52 -12.94 7.78 0.65
N PRO A 53 -13.82 8.37 1.48
CA PRO A 53 -15.26 8.20 1.31
C PRO A 53 -15.69 8.71 -0.06
N LYS A 54 -16.73 8.09 -0.63
CA LYS A 54 -17.33 8.55 -1.88
C LYS A 54 -18.03 9.89 -1.63
N THR A 55 -17.81 10.85 -2.51
CA THR A 55 -18.53 12.14 -2.51
C THR A 55 -19.53 12.11 -3.66
N ASP A 56 -20.80 12.39 -3.40
CA ASP A 56 -21.89 12.11 -4.34
C ASP A 56 -21.75 12.84 -5.69
N ASN A 57 -21.14 14.03 -5.69
CA ASN A 57 -21.13 14.90 -6.88
C ASN A 57 -19.74 15.11 -7.50
N LYS A 58 -18.67 14.52 -6.95
CA LYS A 58 -17.31 14.77 -7.44
C LYS A 58 -16.40 13.56 -7.26
N PHE A 59 -15.60 13.31 -8.29
CA PHE A 59 -14.52 12.33 -8.22
C PHE A 59 -13.53 12.69 -7.10
N ASN A 60 -13.34 11.78 -6.16
CA ASN A 60 -12.49 11.96 -4.97
C ASN A 60 -11.01 11.60 -5.21
N GLY A 61 -10.62 11.25 -6.45
CA GLY A 61 -9.27 10.84 -6.80
C GLY A 61 -8.99 9.34 -6.62
N TYR A 62 -9.92 8.58 -6.05
CA TYR A 62 -9.72 7.16 -5.80
C TYR A 62 -10.12 6.30 -6.99
N ILE A 63 -9.13 5.62 -7.57
CA ILE A 63 -9.33 4.71 -8.71
C ILE A 63 -9.25 3.26 -8.20
N PRO A 64 -10.33 2.47 -8.26
CA PRO A 64 -10.33 1.09 -7.82
C PRO A 64 -9.61 0.21 -8.85
N MET A 65 -8.35 -0.16 -8.55
CA MET A 65 -7.51 -1.00 -9.42
C MET A 65 -8.16 -2.36 -9.76
N ASN A 66 -8.99 -2.90 -8.86
CA ASN A 66 -9.69 -4.18 -9.06
C ASN A 66 -10.75 -4.13 -10.18
N GLN A 67 -11.24 -2.95 -10.53
CA GLN A 67 -12.24 -2.77 -11.59
C GLN A 67 -11.58 -2.43 -12.95
N LEU A 68 -10.25 -2.32 -13.00
CA LEU A 68 -9.49 -2.03 -14.21
C LEU A 68 -8.92 -3.32 -14.80
N LYS A 69 -8.98 -3.45 -16.13
CA LYS A 69 -8.25 -4.47 -16.87
C LYS A 69 -6.94 -3.86 -17.38
N ILE A 70 -5.84 -4.29 -16.77
CA ILE A 70 -4.49 -3.80 -17.09
C ILE A 70 -3.75 -4.89 -17.86
N THR A 71 -3.29 -4.55 -19.06
CA THR A 71 -2.49 -5.43 -19.91
C THR A 71 -1.14 -4.76 -20.19
N TYR A 72 -0.05 -5.51 -19.98
CA TYR A 72 1.30 -5.06 -20.27
C TYR A 72 1.75 -5.62 -21.62
N CYS A 73 2.41 -4.78 -22.42
CA CYS A 73 2.84 -5.11 -23.76
C CYS A 73 4.31 -4.74 -23.96
N ARG A 74 5.01 -5.59 -24.72
CA ARG A 74 6.41 -5.39 -25.12
C ARG A 74 6.47 -4.48 -26.35
N SER A 75 7.51 -3.65 -26.45
CA SER A 75 7.77 -2.86 -27.65
C SER A 75 8.27 -3.77 -28.78
N SER A 76 7.73 -3.60 -29.99
CA SER A 76 7.99 -4.48 -31.15
C SER A 76 9.23 -4.12 -31.99
N GLY A 77 10.09 -3.22 -31.50
CA GLY A 77 11.26 -2.75 -32.25
C GLY A 77 12.39 -3.81 -32.30
N PRO A 78 13.17 -3.88 -33.39
CA PRO A 78 14.34 -4.74 -33.45
C PRO A 78 15.39 -4.27 -32.43
N GLY A 79 15.63 -5.04 -31.35
CA GLY A 79 16.52 -4.62 -30.28
C GLY A 79 17.19 -5.77 -29.51
N GLY A 80 18.33 -5.46 -28.87
CA GLY A 80 19.17 -6.40 -28.12
C GLY A 80 18.65 -6.79 -26.73
N GLN A 81 19.55 -7.31 -25.89
CA GLN A 81 19.26 -8.06 -24.65
C GLN A 81 18.35 -7.34 -23.62
N ASN A 82 18.37 -6.01 -23.56
CA ASN A 82 17.52 -5.22 -22.64
C ASN A 82 16.21 -4.73 -23.28
N VAL A 83 16.15 -4.65 -24.61
CA VAL A 83 15.02 -4.05 -25.34
C VAL A 83 13.86 -5.03 -25.47
N ASN A 84 14.15 -6.33 -25.57
CA ASN A 84 13.10 -7.32 -25.69
C ASN A 84 12.49 -7.69 -24.33
N CYS A 85 13.15 -7.50 -23.19
CA CYS A 85 12.75 -8.14 -21.94
C CYS A 85 11.88 -7.28 -20.99
N VAL A 86 11.70 -5.99 -21.28
CA VAL A 86 10.97 -5.08 -20.39
C VAL A 86 9.66 -4.65 -21.05
N ASP A 87 8.54 -4.85 -20.34
CA ASP A 87 7.25 -4.33 -20.74
C ASP A 87 7.23 -2.81 -20.56
N THR A 88 7.16 -2.07 -21.66
CA THR A 88 7.20 -0.61 -21.66
C THR A 88 5.86 0.03 -22.00
N LYS A 89 4.91 -0.74 -22.55
CA LYS A 89 3.57 -0.27 -22.90
C LYS A 89 2.54 -0.87 -21.94
N VAL A 90 1.61 -0.03 -21.47
CA VAL A 90 0.49 -0.45 -20.62
C VAL A 90 -0.82 -0.05 -21.29
N ASP A 91 -1.73 -1.02 -21.42
CA ASP A 91 -3.07 -0.85 -21.96
C ASP A 91 -4.07 -1.05 -20.82
N ILE A 92 -4.86 -0.01 -20.55
CA ILE A 92 -5.82 0.01 -19.43
C ILE A 92 -7.22 0.14 -20.02
N ARG A 93 -8.06 -0.86 -19.76
CA ARG A 93 -9.46 -0.88 -20.19
C ARG A 93 -10.38 -1.00 -18.98
N PHE A 94 -11.50 -0.30 -19.00
CA PHE A 94 -12.58 -0.47 -18.02
C PHE A 94 -13.92 -0.17 -18.68
N HIS A 95 -14.99 -0.68 -18.08
CA HIS A 95 -16.35 -0.46 -18.56
C HIS A 95 -16.95 0.77 -17.88
N VAL A 96 -17.33 1.78 -18.67
CA VAL A 96 -17.71 3.11 -18.16
C VAL A 96 -19.03 3.06 -17.37
N GLU A 97 -20.02 2.32 -17.85
CA GLU A 97 -21.34 2.29 -17.19
C GLU A 97 -21.27 1.65 -15.79
N SER A 98 -20.49 0.56 -15.65
CA SER A 98 -20.33 -0.18 -14.38
C SER A 98 -19.32 0.46 -13.40
N ALA A 99 -18.79 1.64 -13.70
CA ALA A 99 -17.81 2.31 -12.84
C ALA A 99 -18.50 3.08 -11.70
N ASP A 100 -18.54 2.52 -10.49
CA ASP A 100 -19.22 3.11 -9.32
C ASP A 100 -18.48 4.30 -8.67
N TRP A 101 -17.35 4.71 -9.23
CA TRP A 101 -16.48 5.76 -8.73
C TRP A 101 -16.55 7.06 -9.55
N LEU A 102 -17.27 7.02 -10.67
CA LEU A 102 -17.57 8.16 -11.53
C LEU A 102 -19.02 8.61 -11.32
N SER A 103 -19.27 9.93 -11.35
CA SER A 103 -20.63 10.47 -11.35
C SER A 103 -21.33 10.22 -12.68
N ASP A 104 -22.65 10.14 -12.66
CA ASP A 104 -23.45 9.88 -13.87
C ASP A 104 -23.27 10.97 -14.93
N GLU A 105 -23.05 12.22 -14.51
CA GLU A 105 -22.71 13.32 -15.42
C GLU A 105 -21.39 13.05 -16.16
N THR A 106 -20.35 12.61 -15.44
CA THR A 106 -19.05 12.30 -16.02
C THR A 106 -19.15 11.10 -16.97
N LYS A 107 -19.92 10.07 -16.60
CA LYS A 107 -20.15 8.90 -17.46
C LYS A 107 -20.80 9.29 -18.79
N LYS A 108 -21.83 10.13 -18.75
CA LYS A 108 -22.51 10.61 -19.97
C LYS A 108 -21.56 11.37 -20.89
N LEU A 109 -20.74 12.27 -20.33
CA LEU A 109 -19.74 13.00 -21.11
C LEU A 109 -18.71 12.09 -21.76
N LEU A 110 -18.26 11.02 -21.08
CA LEU A 110 -17.31 10.06 -21.63
C LEU A 110 -17.90 9.14 -22.71
N LEU A 111 -19.22 8.92 -22.69
CA LEU A 111 -19.90 8.09 -23.69
C LEU A 111 -20.33 8.87 -24.94
N ASP A 112 -20.51 10.18 -24.81
CA ASP A 112 -20.90 11.08 -25.92
C ASP A 112 -19.70 11.51 -26.78
N GLN A 113 -18.47 11.36 -26.27
CA GLN A 113 -17.22 11.63 -27.00
C GLN A 113 -16.79 10.47 -27.89
#